data_AF-A0A9E0SZQ0-F1
#
_entry.id   AF-A0A9E0SZQ0-F1
#
_cell.length_a   1.000
_cell.length_b   1.000
_cell.length_c   1.000
_cell.angle_alpha   90.00
_cell.angle_beta   90.00
_cell.angle_gamma   90.00
#
_symmetry.space_group_name_H-M   'P 1'
#
loop_
_entity.id
_entity.type
_entity.pdbx_description
1 polymer ?
#
loop_
_entity_poly.entity_id
_entity_poly.type
_entity_poly.pdbx_seq_one_letter_code
_entity_poly.pdbx_strand_id
1 'polypeptide(L)'
;MLRLPPLTLQDKTLVMHTVTWVKTVNDAKPAGAPASYPSAADIDSSALFKRIREGLAPMPWAPPTSNGQPNYELIENARGRHRVIVEGDPSVAATVAIDGARWHVLGTGPATRDHRVAFGRWPVAYRLLGNDAPRWPQLPGDLDDGSPHDVVRLPDGRLVAKDLVRRTRDEVVTEWSLQCVSPLDERLYLHAERQPLDDPEHYRPTQTLREHVGAPSVFASPLRQGLTVFFPLARDPWTGVTRHVGVRADTVLDLSACLARCDAGDSPLDCLPQTGAWQVFEIGHDGQPLSAWRTDRREWLAAVGEGAAG
;
A
#
# COMPACT_ATOMS: atom_id res chain seq x y z
N MET A 1 40.39 15.14 -28.63
CA MET A 1 39.82 15.06 -27.27
C MET A 1 38.43 15.68 -27.30
N LEU A 2 37.37 14.86 -27.21
CA LEU A 2 36.01 15.36 -27.01
C LEU A 2 35.89 15.83 -25.56
N ARG A 3 35.88 17.16 -25.34
CA ARG A 3 35.50 17.72 -24.05
C ARG A 3 33.98 17.64 -23.94
N LEU A 4 33.49 16.68 -23.17
CA LEU A 4 32.08 16.66 -22.79
C LEU A 4 31.80 17.94 -21.96
N PRO A 5 30.73 18.67 -22.26
CA PRO A 5 30.34 19.83 -21.46
C PRO A 5 30.07 19.40 -20.00
N PRO A 6 30.35 20.26 -19.02
CA PRO A 6 30.03 19.97 -17.63
C PRO A 6 28.52 19.82 -17.45
N LEU A 7 28.10 18.83 -16.66
CA LEU A 7 26.70 18.57 -16.36
C LEU A 7 26.04 19.79 -15.71
N THR A 8 24.87 20.17 -16.21
CA THR A 8 24.04 21.21 -15.60
C THR A 8 23.47 20.73 -14.26
N LEU A 9 22.92 21.63 -13.46
CA LEU A 9 22.20 21.25 -12.24
C LEU A 9 21.03 20.31 -12.55
N GLN A 10 20.31 20.58 -13.64
CA GLN A 10 19.19 19.76 -14.09
C GLN A 10 19.65 18.34 -14.47
N ASP A 11 20.79 18.22 -15.17
CA ASP A 11 21.36 16.91 -15.51
C ASP A 11 21.73 16.13 -14.24
N LYS A 12 22.34 16.80 -13.26
CA LYS A 12 22.69 16.18 -11.98
C LYS A 12 21.45 15.69 -11.22
N THR A 13 20.39 16.51 -11.16
CA THR A 13 19.12 16.13 -10.53
C THR A 13 18.51 14.92 -11.21
N LEU A 14 18.45 14.90 -12.55
CA LEU A 14 17.92 13.78 -13.30
C LEU A 14 18.73 12.50 -13.05
N VAL A 15 20.06 12.59 -13.06
CA VAL A 15 20.95 11.46 -12.72
C VAL A 15 20.64 10.93 -11.31
N MET A 16 20.49 11.81 -10.32
CA MET A 16 20.17 11.39 -8.94
C MET A 16 18.79 10.75 -8.82
N HIS A 17 17.79 11.23 -9.58
CA HIS A 17 16.47 10.62 -9.62
C HIS A 17 16.53 9.21 -10.23
N THR A 18 17.25 9.04 -11.34
CA THR A 18 17.44 7.75 -11.98
C THR A 18 18.21 6.78 -11.08
N VAL A 19 19.27 7.22 -10.41
CA VAL A 19 20.02 6.38 -9.46
C VAL A 19 19.14 5.92 -8.31
N THR A 20 18.35 6.84 -7.72
CA THR A 20 17.40 6.50 -6.65
C THR A 20 16.38 5.47 -7.14
N TRP A 21 15.80 5.67 -8.32
CA TRP A 21 14.85 4.73 -8.92
C TRP A 21 15.46 3.34 -9.14
N VAL A 22 16.63 3.26 -9.78
CA VAL A 22 17.31 1.98 -10.07
C VAL A 22 17.60 1.23 -8.79
N LYS A 23 18.08 1.94 -7.77
CA LYS A 23 18.35 1.36 -6.45
C LYS A 23 17.07 0.78 -5.84
N THR A 24 16.00 1.59 -5.74
CA THR A 24 14.73 1.14 -5.14
C THR A 24 14.11 -0.04 -5.88
N VAL A 25 14.13 -0.04 -7.22
CA VAL A 25 13.60 -1.16 -8.02
C VAL A 25 14.40 -2.44 -7.76
N ASN A 26 15.73 -2.36 -7.74
CA ASN A 26 16.58 -3.54 -7.51
C ASN A 26 16.49 -4.05 -6.07
N ASP A 27 16.37 -3.16 -5.08
CA ASP A 27 16.18 -3.52 -3.67
C ASP A 27 14.82 -4.20 -3.43
N ALA A 28 13.81 -3.92 -4.25
CA ALA A 28 12.49 -4.53 -4.17
C ALA A 28 12.43 -5.95 -4.78
N LYS A 29 13.46 -6.37 -5.53
CA LYS A 29 13.46 -7.69 -6.19
C LYS A 29 13.77 -8.82 -5.20
N PRO A 30 13.32 -10.06 -5.51
CA PRO A 30 13.76 -11.24 -4.79
C PRO A 30 15.28 -11.38 -4.80
N ALA A 31 15.85 -11.89 -3.70
CA ALA A 31 17.28 -12.15 -3.61
C ALA A 31 17.76 -13.07 -4.75
N GLY A 32 18.83 -12.66 -5.44
CA GLY A 32 19.40 -13.39 -6.59
C GLY A 32 18.76 -13.07 -7.94
N ALA A 33 17.72 -12.24 -7.99
CA ALA A 33 17.20 -11.75 -9.27
C ALA A 33 18.23 -10.84 -9.98
N PRO A 34 18.34 -10.90 -11.31
CA PRO A 34 19.26 -10.04 -12.05
C PRO A 34 18.88 -8.56 -11.88
N ALA A 35 19.90 -7.70 -11.82
CA ALA A 35 19.70 -6.26 -11.76
C ALA A 35 18.89 -5.78 -12.99
N SER A 36 17.87 -4.96 -12.75
CA SER A 36 17.17 -4.22 -13.80
C SER A 36 17.92 -2.94 -14.11
N TYR A 37 18.08 -2.69 -15.40
CA TYR A 37 18.43 -1.40 -15.95
C TYR A 37 17.23 -0.88 -16.72
N PRO A 38 16.77 0.35 -16.45
CA PRO A 38 15.56 0.89 -17.07
C PRO A 38 15.76 1.09 -18.56
N SER A 39 14.78 0.67 -19.36
CA SER A 39 14.53 1.24 -20.68
C SER A 39 13.79 2.58 -20.56
N ALA A 40 13.69 3.33 -21.66
CA ALA A 40 12.88 4.56 -21.69
C ALA A 40 11.41 4.28 -21.34
N ALA A 41 10.85 3.17 -21.83
CA ALA A 41 9.47 2.77 -21.55
C ALA A 41 9.23 2.48 -20.05
N ASP A 42 10.22 1.88 -19.37
CA ASP A 42 10.15 1.63 -17.93
C ASP A 42 10.10 2.95 -17.14
N ILE A 43 10.86 3.96 -17.58
CA ILE A 43 10.89 5.29 -16.94
C ILE A 43 9.55 6.02 -17.13
N ASP A 44 9.01 6.03 -18.35
CA ASP A 44 7.80 6.76 -18.69
C ASP A 44 6.55 6.20 -17.99
N SER A 45 6.50 4.88 -17.84
CA SER A 45 5.40 4.19 -17.15
C SER A 45 5.56 4.16 -15.62
N SER A 46 6.75 4.45 -15.09
CA SER A 46 7.01 4.28 -13.65
C SER A 46 6.40 5.37 -12.78
N ALA A 47 5.41 4.99 -11.97
CA ALA A 47 4.87 5.83 -10.90
C ALA A 47 5.94 6.21 -9.85
N LEU A 48 6.86 5.31 -9.50
CA LEU A 48 8.01 5.62 -8.65
C LEU A 48 8.88 6.74 -9.23
N PHE A 49 9.17 6.71 -10.54
CA PHE A 49 9.99 7.74 -11.16
C PHE A 49 9.28 9.10 -11.17
N LYS A 50 7.97 9.11 -11.46
CA LYS A 50 7.13 10.32 -11.37
C LYS A 50 7.15 10.91 -9.96
N ARG A 51 6.95 10.07 -8.94
CA ARG A 51 7.04 10.43 -7.53
C ARG A 51 8.38 11.07 -7.16
N ILE A 52 9.50 10.46 -7.55
CA ILE A 52 10.84 11.01 -7.28
C ILE A 52 11.02 12.36 -7.98
N ARG A 53 10.50 12.51 -9.21
CA ARG A 53 10.56 13.79 -9.94
C ARG A 53 9.74 14.91 -9.31
N GLU A 54 8.71 14.57 -8.55
CA GLU A 54 7.92 15.52 -7.75
C GLU A 54 8.60 15.88 -6.42
N GLY A 55 9.80 15.33 -6.15
CA GLY A 55 10.57 15.58 -4.94
C GLY A 55 10.16 14.68 -3.76
N LEU A 56 9.28 13.70 -4.00
CA LEU A 56 8.84 12.76 -2.97
C LEU A 56 9.82 11.59 -2.86
N ALA A 57 10.17 11.22 -1.63
CA ALA A 57 11.03 10.07 -1.37
C ALA A 57 10.32 8.75 -1.76
N PRO A 58 11.06 7.71 -2.20
CA PRO A 58 10.54 6.36 -2.30
C PRO A 58 9.90 5.92 -0.98
N MET A 59 8.87 5.08 -1.07
CA MET A 59 8.27 4.49 0.13
C MET A 59 9.33 3.65 0.86
N PRO A 60 9.31 3.67 2.20
CA PRO A 60 10.32 2.96 2.98
C PRO A 60 10.07 1.44 3.06
N TRP A 61 8.88 1.00 2.64
CA TRP A 61 8.62 -0.37 2.23
C TRP A 61 8.34 -0.36 0.74
N ALA A 62 8.93 -1.30 0.01
CA ALA A 62 8.61 -1.46 -1.41
C ALA A 62 7.13 -1.88 -1.53
N PRO A 63 6.32 -1.20 -2.37
CA PRO A 63 4.95 -1.65 -2.62
C PRO A 63 4.94 -3.02 -3.29
N PRO A 64 3.77 -3.66 -3.41
CA PRO A 64 3.62 -4.85 -4.25
C PRO A 64 4.19 -4.61 -5.65
N THR A 65 4.71 -5.66 -6.28
CA THR A 65 5.14 -5.55 -7.67
C THR A 65 4.00 -5.94 -8.61
N SER A 66 3.90 -5.28 -9.76
CA SER A 66 3.10 -5.72 -10.89
C SER A 66 4.06 -5.98 -12.04
N ASN A 67 4.11 -7.23 -12.52
CA ASN A 67 5.03 -7.66 -13.59
C ASN A 67 6.50 -7.31 -13.31
N GLY A 68 6.93 -7.43 -12.05
CA GLY A 68 8.30 -7.18 -11.62
C GLY A 68 8.68 -5.72 -11.37
N GLN A 69 7.72 -4.78 -11.47
CA GLN A 69 7.93 -3.37 -11.15
C GLN A 69 7.13 -2.95 -9.91
N PRO A 70 7.68 -2.10 -9.01
CA PRO A 70 6.93 -1.58 -7.87
C PRO A 70 5.64 -0.85 -8.30
N ASN A 71 4.50 -1.33 -7.83
CA ASN A 71 3.18 -0.79 -8.16
C ASN A 71 2.76 0.27 -7.12
N TYR A 72 3.24 1.49 -7.31
CA TYR A 72 2.91 2.64 -6.46
C TYR A 72 1.43 3.04 -6.57
N GLU A 73 0.77 2.74 -7.68
CA GLU A 73 -0.65 3.06 -7.90
C GLU A 73 -1.57 2.35 -6.90
N LEU A 74 -1.21 1.13 -6.47
CA LEU A 74 -1.92 0.38 -5.41
C LEU A 74 -1.88 1.06 -4.03
N ILE A 75 -0.99 2.03 -3.83
CA ILE A 75 -0.90 2.80 -2.58
C ILE A 75 -1.42 4.22 -2.81
N GLU A 76 -1.00 4.89 -3.89
CA GLU A 76 -1.40 6.27 -4.20
C GLU A 76 -2.90 6.40 -4.52
N ASN A 77 -3.49 5.35 -5.11
CA ASN A 77 -4.93 5.22 -5.33
C ASN A 77 -5.45 3.95 -4.64
N ALA A 78 -5.05 3.69 -3.39
CA ALA A 78 -5.32 2.41 -2.73
C ALA A 78 -6.81 2.05 -2.67
N ARG A 79 -7.69 3.05 -2.51
CA ARG A 79 -9.15 2.86 -2.45
C ARG A 79 -9.80 2.68 -3.81
N GLY A 80 -9.10 2.97 -4.91
CA GLY A 80 -9.52 2.65 -6.26
C GLY A 80 -9.61 1.13 -6.48
N ARG A 81 -10.38 0.72 -7.50
CA ARG A 81 -10.38 -0.66 -7.98
C ARG A 81 -9.30 -0.84 -9.04
N HIS A 82 -8.41 -1.80 -8.82
CA HIS A 82 -7.29 -2.11 -9.70
C HIS A 82 -7.50 -3.46 -10.34
N ARG A 83 -7.55 -3.55 -11.66
CA ARG A 83 -7.63 -4.84 -12.34
C ARG A 83 -6.30 -5.58 -12.19
N VAL A 84 -6.36 -6.87 -11.86
CA VAL A 84 -5.17 -7.70 -11.61
C VAL A 84 -5.30 -9.07 -12.27
N ILE A 85 -4.16 -9.71 -12.51
CA ILE A 85 -4.05 -11.11 -12.92
C ILE A 85 -3.77 -11.94 -11.68
N VAL A 86 -4.56 -13.00 -11.47
CA VAL A 86 -4.37 -13.92 -10.33
C VAL A 86 -3.95 -15.28 -10.85
N GLU A 87 -2.86 -15.82 -10.31
CA GLU A 87 -2.40 -17.18 -10.56
C GLU A 87 -2.53 -18.00 -9.26
N GLY A 88 -3.23 -19.14 -9.37
CA GLY A 88 -3.63 -19.97 -8.24
C GLY A 88 -5.08 -19.74 -7.81
N ASP A 89 -5.58 -20.59 -6.91
CA ASP A 89 -6.93 -20.50 -6.37
C ASP A 89 -6.90 -19.91 -4.95
N PRO A 90 -7.39 -18.66 -4.76
CA PRO A 90 -7.41 -17.99 -3.45
C PRO A 90 -8.36 -18.63 -2.44
N SER A 91 -9.19 -19.59 -2.86
CA SER A 91 -10.14 -20.30 -1.98
C SER A 91 -9.49 -21.42 -1.18
N VAL A 92 -8.36 -21.95 -1.66
CA VAL A 92 -7.68 -23.11 -1.07
C VAL A 92 -6.22 -22.83 -0.71
N ALA A 93 -5.59 -21.86 -1.37
CA ALA A 93 -4.17 -21.56 -1.14
C ALA A 93 -3.99 -20.52 -0.03
N ALA A 94 -3.02 -20.75 0.86
CA ALA A 94 -2.60 -19.74 1.85
C ALA A 94 -1.92 -18.51 1.20
N THR A 95 -1.41 -18.69 -0.03
CA THR A 95 -0.82 -17.62 -0.83
C THR A 95 -1.20 -17.75 -2.29
N VAL A 96 -1.39 -16.63 -2.98
CA VAL A 96 -1.63 -16.56 -4.43
C VAL A 96 -0.64 -15.61 -5.09
N ALA A 97 -0.43 -15.75 -6.40
CA ALA A 97 0.29 -14.73 -7.15
C ALA A 97 -0.71 -13.72 -7.73
N ILE A 98 -0.47 -12.44 -7.51
CA ILE A 98 -1.24 -11.33 -8.07
C ILE A 98 -0.27 -10.45 -8.83
N ASP A 99 -0.47 -10.30 -10.14
CA ASP A 99 0.45 -9.67 -11.09
C ASP A 99 1.90 -10.17 -10.97
N GLY A 100 2.07 -11.46 -10.68
CA GLY A 100 3.37 -12.11 -10.48
C GLY A 100 4.01 -11.89 -9.10
N ALA A 101 3.44 -11.04 -8.24
CA ALA A 101 3.87 -10.91 -6.85
C ALA A 101 3.15 -11.91 -5.95
N ARG A 102 3.81 -12.42 -4.90
CA ARG A 102 3.18 -13.35 -3.95
C ARG A 102 2.44 -12.59 -2.84
N TRP A 103 1.18 -12.94 -2.63
CA TRP A 103 0.29 -12.37 -1.62
C TRP A 103 -0.20 -13.44 -0.65
N HIS A 104 -0.42 -13.06 0.60
CA HIS A 104 -1.04 -13.91 1.62
C HIS A 104 -2.55 -13.77 1.57
N VAL A 105 -3.26 -14.90 1.62
CA VAL A 105 -4.72 -14.93 1.78
C VAL A 105 -5.04 -14.90 3.27
N LEU A 106 -5.72 -13.84 3.71
CA LEU A 106 -6.08 -13.62 5.11
C LEU A 106 -7.45 -14.20 5.47
N GLY A 107 -8.33 -14.35 4.48
CA GLY A 107 -9.66 -14.89 4.68
C GLY A 107 -10.58 -14.66 3.49
N THR A 108 -11.80 -15.15 3.62
CA THR A 108 -12.87 -15.00 2.63
C THR A 108 -13.93 -14.01 3.12
N GLY A 109 -14.50 -13.26 2.19
CA GLY A 109 -15.67 -12.44 2.39
C GLY A 109 -16.96 -13.25 2.21
N PRO A 110 -18.12 -12.57 2.21
CA PRO A 110 -19.43 -13.22 2.13
C PRO A 110 -19.74 -13.84 0.76
N ALA A 111 -19.03 -13.44 -0.31
CA ALA A 111 -19.22 -13.98 -1.65
C ALA A 111 -18.12 -14.98 -2.02
N THR A 112 -18.44 -15.93 -2.90
CA THR A 112 -17.55 -17.05 -3.26
C THR A 112 -16.20 -16.62 -3.83
N ARG A 113 -16.11 -15.46 -4.49
CA ARG A 113 -14.86 -14.89 -5.04
C ARG A 113 -14.49 -13.57 -4.39
N ASP A 114 -14.78 -13.42 -3.11
CA ASP A 114 -14.40 -12.27 -2.30
C ASP A 114 -13.36 -12.72 -1.28
N HIS A 115 -12.14 -12.24 -1.42
CA HIS A 115 -11.02 -12.62 -0.56
C HIS A 115 -10.38 -11.39 0.06
N ARG A 116 -9.70 -11.59 1.18
CA ARG A 116 -8.84 -10.58 1.82
C ARG A 116 -7.41 -11.03 1.67
N VAL A 117 -6.55 -10.14 1.21
CA VAL A 117 -5.15 -10.43 0.95
C VAL A 117 -4.25 -9.34 1.51
N ALA A 118 -3.01 -9.71 1.84
CA ALA A 118 -1.96 -8.76 2.22
C ALA A 118 -0.64 -9.09 1.51
N PHE A 119 0.15 -8.07 1.27
CA PHE A 119 1.44 -8.18 0.59
C PHE A 119 2.60 -8.06 1.58
N GLY A 120 3.40 -9.11 1.69
CA GLY A 120 4.62 -9.11 2.49
C GLY A 120 4.38 -8.61 3.92
N ARG A 121 5.10 -7.55 4.31
CA ARG A 121 4.99 -6.93 5.65
C ARG A 121 4.11 -5.68 5.67
N TRP A 122 3.40 -5.38 4.59
CA TRP A 122 2.50 -4.25 4.60
C TRP A 122 1.36 -4.51 5.59
N PRO A 123 1.07 -3.58 6.50
CA PRO A 123 0.05 -3.75 7.54
C PRO A 123 -1.37 -3.57 7.02
N VAL A 124 -1.53 -3.22 5.74
CA VAL A 124 -2.83 -2.98 5.09
C VAL A 124 -3.37 -4.23 4.41
N ALA A 125 -4.66 -4.50 4.64
CA ALA A 125 -5.40 -5.51 3.90
C ALA A 125 -6.09 -4.93 2.64
N TYR A 126 -6.08 -5.74 1.59
CA TYR A 126 -6.80 -5.51 0.34
C TYR A 126 -7.93 -6.53 0.17
N ARG A 127 -9.00 -6.12 -0.51
CA ARG A 127 -10.07 -6.96 -1.01
C ARG A 127 -9.75 -7.37 -2.43
N LEU A 128 -9.67 -8.69 -2.66
CA LEU A 128 -9.56 -9.30 -3.97
C LEU A 128 -10.96 -9.82 -4.37
N LEU A 129 -11.54 -9.24 -5.42
CA LEU A 129 -12.89 -9.57 -5.88
C LEU A 129 -12.85 -10.12 -7.31
N GLY A 130 -13.36 -11.33 -7.49
CA GLY A 130 -13.53 -11.97 -8.80
C GLY A 130 -14.96 -11.87 -9.28
N ASN A 131 -15.16 -11.37 -10.50
CA ASN A 131 -16.46 -11.31 -11.16
C ASN A 131 -16.43 -12.13 -12.46
N ASP A 132 -17.58 -12.67 -12.85
CA ASP A 132 -17.74 -13.26 -14.18
C ASP A 132 -17.76 -12.13 -15.22
N ALA A 133 -16.90 -12.25 -16.22
CA ALA A 133 -16.81 -11.32 -17.34
C ALA A 133 -16.70 -12.09 -18.65
N PRO A 134 -17.29 -11.59 -19.76
CA PRO A 134 -17.03 -12.19 -21.07
C PRO A 134 -15.53 -12.13 -21.38
N ARG A 135 -14.98 -13.22 -21.91
CA ARG A 135 -13.57 -13.28 -22.32
C ARG A 135 -13.21 -12.15 -23.28
N TRP A 136 -14.17 -11.77 -24.12
CA TRP A 136 -14.06 -10.70 -25.09
C TRP A 136 -15.17 -9.68 -24.85
N PRO A 137 -14.92 -8.62 -24.05
CA PRO A 137 -15.93 -7.62 -23.70
C PRO A 137 -16.49 -6.87 -24.90
N GLN A 138 -15.69 -6.77 -25.97
CA GLN A 138 -16.06 -6.12 -27.23
C GLN A 138 -15.55 -6.97 -28.37
N LEU A 139 -16.48 -7.48 -29.18
CA LEU A 139 -16.18 -8.25 -30.38
C LEU A 139 -16.10 -7.31 -31.59
N PRO A 140 -15.11 -7.49 -32.49
CA PRO A 140 -15.06 -6.77 -33.75
C PRO A 140 -16.32 -7.04 -34.60
N GLY A 141 -16.84 -6.00 -35.26
CA GLY A 141 -18.03 -6.13 -36.12
C GLY A 141 -17.81 -7.04 -37.33
N ASP A 142 -16.56 -7.19 -37.78
CA ASP A 142 -16.15 -8.05 -38.91
C ASP A 142 -15.69 -9.44 -38.46
N LEU A 143 -15.92 -9.81 -37.19
CA LEU A 143 -15.40 -11.05 -36.62
C LEU A 143 -15.81 -12.29 -37.43
N ASP A 144 -17.03 -12.32 -37.96
CA ASP A 144 -17.58 -13.47 -38.70
C ASP A 144 -17.28 -13.42 -40.21
N ASP A 145 -16.69 -12.31 -40.69
CA ASP A 145 -16.28 -12.15 -42.09
C ASP A 145 -14.86 -12.67 -42.33
N GLY A 146 -14.58 -13.07 -43.58
CA GLY A 146 -13.23 -13.43 -44.03
C GLY A 146 -12.74 -14.80 -43.56
N SER A 147 -11.43 -15.02 -43.70
CA SER A 147 -10.78 -16.29 -43.43
C SER A 147 -10.63 -16.54 -41.92
N PRO A 148 -10.77 -17.79 -41.45
CA PRO A 148 -10.48 -18.14 -40.05
C PRO A 148 -9.01 -17.88 -39.64
N HIS A 149 -8.11 -17.77 -40.61
CA HIS A 149 -6.70 -17.42 -40.40
C HIS A 149 -6.44 -15.92 -40.28
N ASP A 150 -7.45 -15.08 -40.54
CA ASP A 150 -7.31 -13.64 -40.38
C ASP A 150 -7.17 -13.27 -38.90
N VAL A 151 -6.54 -12.13 -38.63
CA VAL A 151 -6.39 -11.58 -37.29
C VAL A 151 -7.32 -10.40 -37.10
N VAL A 152 -7.87 -10.27 -35.89
CA VAL A 152 -8.58 -9.07 -35.46
C VAL A 152 -7.73 -8.32 -34.46
N ARG A 153 -7.85 -6.99 -34.51
CA ARG A 153 -7.30 -6.11 -33.49
C ARG A 153 -8.36 -5.82 -32.46
N LEU A 154 -8.09 -6.17 -31.21
CA LEU A 154 -8.94 -5.86 -30.08
C LEU A 154 -8.81 -4.38 -29.70
N PRO A 155 -9.79 -3.81 -28.96
CA PRO A 155 -9.72 -2.42 -28.49
C PRO A 155 -8.49 -2.10 -27.64
N ASP A 156 -7.96 -3.11 -26.94
CA ASP A 156 -6.72 -3.02 -26.15
C ASP A 156 -5.43 -3.12 -27.00
N GLY A 157 -5.57 -3.19 -28.33
CA GLY A 157 -4.46 -3.22 -29.28
C GLY A 157 -3.89 -4.62 -29.56
N ARG A 158 -4.31 -5.65 -28.81
CA ARG A 158 -3.86 -7.04 -29.05
C ARG A 158 -4.34 -7.54 -30.40
N LEU A 159 -3.49 -8.33 -31.05
CA LEU A 159 -3.83 -9.06 -32.28
C LEU A 159 -4.15 -10.51 -31.92
N VAL A 160 -5.31 -10.98 -32.34
CA VAL A 160 -5.79 -12.33 -32.03
C VAL A 160 -6.38 -12.96 -33.28
N ALA A 161 -6.14 -14.25 -33.52
CA ALA A 161 -6.74 -14.98 -34.64
C ALA A 161 -8.27 -15.00 -34.53
N LYS A 162 -8.98 -14.72 -35.64
CA LYS A 162 -10.44 -14.74 -35.71
C LYS A 162 -11.00 -16.08 -35.24
N ASP A 163 -10.39 -17.19 -35.65
CA ASP A 163 -10.81 -18.54 -35.24
C ASP A 163 -10.77 -18.76 -33.71
N LEU A 164 -9.76 -18.21 -33.01
CA LEU A 164 -9.72 -18.30 -31.54
C LEU A 164 -10.84 -17.48 -30.91
N VAL A 165 -11.04 -16.25 -31.37
CA VAL A 165 -12.10 -15.37 -30.83
C VAL A 165 -13.47 -15.99 -31.08
N ARG A 166 -13.74 -16.49 -32.30
CA ARG A 166 -15.00 -17.18 -32.63
C ARG A 166 -15.28 -18.37 -31.72
N ARG A 167 -14.29 -19.24 -31.49
CA ARG A 167 -14.44 -20.44 -30.64
C ARG A 167 -14.65 -20.11 -29.17
N THR A 168 -14.17 -18.96 -28.72
CA THR A 168 -14.15 -18.59 -27.29
C THR A 168 -15.02 -17.36 -27.00
N ARG A 169 -15.87 -16.93 -27.95
CA ARG A 169 -16.64 -15.67 -27.85
C ARG A 169 -17.66 -15.67 -26.73
N ASP A 170 -18.24 -16.84 -26.46
CA ASP A 170 -19.25 -17.05 -25.43
C ASP A 170 -18.64 -17.53 -24.11
N GLU A 171 -17.30 -17.64 -24.03
CA GLU A 171 -16.63 -18.02 -22.79
C GLU A 171 -16.69 -16.89 -21.77
N VAL A 172 -16.98 -17.27 -20.53
CA VAL A 172 -16.89 -16.42 -19.35
C VAL A 172 -15.59 -16.72 -18.65
N VAL A 173 -14.85 -15.66 -18.30
CA VAL A 173 -13.63 -15.72 -17.50
C VAL A 173 -13.82 -14.97 -16.20
N THR A 174 -13.03 -15.31 -15.20
CA THR A 174 -12.98 -14.53 -13.95
C THR A 174 -12.12 -13.30 -14.16
N GLU A 175 -12.71 -12.12 -14.03
CA GLU A 175 -11.99 -10.86 -13.92
C GLU A 175 -11.75 -10.53 -12.44
N TRP A 176 -10.49 -10.34 -12.07
CA TRP A 176 -10.10 -10.02 -10.71
C TRP A 176 -9.80 -8.53 -10.55
N SER A 177 -10.23 -7.98 -9.41
CA SER A 177 -9.91 -6.62 -9.00
C SER A 177 -9.44 -6.56 -7.55
N LEU A 178 -8.54 -5.62 -7.26
CA LEU A 178 -7.96 -5.38 -5.96
C LEU A 178 -8.34 -3.97 -5.46
N GLN A 179 -8.68 -3.84 -4.18
CA GLN A 179 -9.03 -2.56 -3.55
C GLN A 179 -8.61 -2.56 -2.07
N CYS A 180 -7.96 -1.51 -1.58
CA CYS A 180 -7.61 -1.40 -0.17
C CYS A 180 -8.88 -1.23 0.69
N VAL A 181 -9.02 -2.12 1.69
CA VAL A 181 -10.13 -2.11 2.64
C VAL A 181 -9.66 -1.95 4.08
N SER A 182 -8.35 -1.83 4.29
CA SER A 182 -7.78 -1.56 5.60
C SER A 182 -8.34 -0.26 6.17
N PRO A 183 -8.74 -0.18 7.44
CA PRO A 183 -9.06 1.11 8.06
C PRO A 183 -7.81 1.95 8.33
N LEU A 184 -6.61 1.39 8.17
CA LEU A 184 -5.37 2.14 8.27
C LEU A 184 -5.25 3.07 7.06
N ASP A 185 -5.01 4.35 7.34
CA ASP A 185 -4.77 5.36 6.32
C ASP A 185 -3.47 5.07 5.56
N GLU A 186 -3.58 4.70 4.30
CA GLU A 186 -2.47 4.45 3.38
C GLU A 186 -1.62 5.71 3.11
N ARG A 187 -2.20 6.91 3.29
CA ARG A 187 -1.49 8.17 3.02
C ARG A 187 -0.34 8.41 3.99
N LEU A 188 -0.36 7.76 5.16
CA LEU A 188 0.79 7.74 6.06
C LEU A 188 2.06 7.30 5.32
N TYR A 189 1.97 6.29 4.46
CA TYR A 189 3.14 5.77 3.73
C TYR A 189 3.59 6.68 2.58
N LEU A 190 2.73 7.60 2.16
CA LEU A 190 3.00 8.55 1.07
C LEU A 190 3.69 9.81 1.56
N HIS A 191 3.40 10.26 2.78
CA HIS A 191 3.81 11.60 3.23
C HIS A 191 4.63 11.57 4.52
N ALA A 192 4.54 10.51 5.33
CA ALA A 192 5.25 10.47 6.59
C ALA A 192 6.71 10.04 6.44
N GLU A 193 7.56 10.60 7.30
CA GLU A 193 8.95 10.22 7.44
C GLU A 193 9.06 8.99 8.33
N ARG A 194 9.50 7.86 7.78
CA ARG A 194 9.74 6.66 8.60
C ARG A 194 10.84 6.92 9.61
N GLN A 195 10.55 6.58 10.85
CA GLN A 195 11.48 6.65 11.96
C GLN A 195 12.13 5.27 12.20
N PRO A 196 13.36 5.23 12.72
CA PRO A 196 13.93 3.97 13.23
C PRO A 196 13.07 3.45 14.38
N LEU A 197 12.92 2.12 14.46
CA LEU A 197 12.30 1.47 15.60
C LEU A 197 13.29 1.38 16.77
N ASP A 198 12.76 1.52 17.99
CA ASP A 198 13.47 1.17 19.21
C ASP A 198 13.52 -0.36 19.42
N ASP A 199 14.10 -0.80 20.54
CA ASP A 199 14.04 -2.20 20.96
C ASP A 199 12.55 -2.63 21.05
N PRO A 200 12.15 -3.77 20.47
CA PRO A 200 10.78 -4.29 20.58
C PRO A 200 10.25 -4.37 22.02
N GLU A 201 11.11 -4.62 23.01
CA GLU A 201 10.70 -4.66 24.41
C GLU A 201 10.23 -3.27 24.93
N HIS A 202 10.69 -2.17 24.32
CA HIS A 202 10.24 -0.81 24.63
C HIS A 202 8.85 -0.46 24.07
N TYR A 203 8.22 -1.35 23.32
CA TYR A 203 6.84 -1.17 22.85
C TYR A 203 5.86 -2.00 23.67
N ARG A 204 6.34 -2.85 24.56
CA ARG A 204 5.48 -3.58 25.49
C ARG A 204 4.89 -2.62 26.52
N PRO A 205 3.58 -2.73 26.82
CA PRO A 205 2.96 -1.93 27.87
C PRO A 205 3.68 -2.11 29.22
N THR A 206 4.29 -1.05 29.75
CA THR A 206 4.76 -1.04 31.15
C THR A 206 3.64 -0.61 32.10
N GLN A 207 2.67 0.14 31.58
CA GLN A 207 1.47 0.54 32.28
C GLN A 207 0.29 0.55 31.32
N THR A 208 -0.75 -0.22 31.62
CA THR A 208 -2.03 -0.17 30.88
C THR A 208 -2.92 0.90 31.49
N LEU A 209 -3.38 1.85 30.68
CA LEU A 209 -4.28 2.93 31.10
C LEU A 209 -5.72 2.63 30.74
N ARG A 210 -5.95 1.92 29.62
CA ARG A 210 -7.25 1.42 29.17
C ARG A 210 -7.08 0.06 28.50
N GLU A 211 -8.14 -0.74 28.59
CA GLU A 211 -8.26 -2.03 27.93
C GLU A 211 -9.47 -2.04 27.01
N HIS A 212 -9.35 -2.76 25.89
CA HIS A 212 -10.45 -3.04 24.98
C HIS A 212 -10.40 -4.52 24.58
N VAL A 213 -11.48 -5.26 24.86
CA VAL A 213 -11.58 -6.71 24.58
C VAL A 213 -10.39 -7.50 25.17
N GLY A 214 -9.99 -7.15 26.40
CA GLY A 214 -8.91 -7.85 27.12
C GLY A 214 -7.50 -7.55 26.61
N ALA A 215 -7.32 -6.56 25.73
CA ALA A 215 -6.01 -6.10 25.28
C ALA A 215 -5.80 -4.62 25.66
N PRO A 216 -4.56 -4.19 25.97
CA PRO A 216 -4.24 -2.78 26.18
C PRO A 216 -4.63 -1.95 24.97
N SER A 217 -5.51 -0.97 25.15
CA SER A 217 -5.95 -0.05 24.10
C SER A 217 -5.22 1.29 24.21
N VAL A 218 -5.08 1.81 25.43
CA VAL A 218 -4.22 2.96 25.74
C VAL A 218 -3.20 2.51 26.79
N PHE A 219 -1.92 2.71 26.50
CA PHE A 219 -0.85 2.25 27.38
C PHE A 219 0.35 3.19 27.34
N ALA A 220 1.18 3.11 28.37
CA ALA A 220 2.46 3.80 28.42
C ALA A 220 3.62 2.81 28.30
N SER A 221 4.69 3.25 27.63
CA SER A 221 5.94 2.49 27.52
C SER A 221 7.15 3.44 27.45
N PRO A 222 8.33 3.05 27.99
CA PRO A 222 9.52 3.87 27.99
C PRO A 222 10.28 3.74 26.66
N LEU A 223 9.98 4.63 25.71
CA LEU A 223 10.81 4.79 24.51
C LEU A 223 12.12 5.53 24.85
N ARG A 224 13.10 5.53 23.93
CA ARG A 224 14.38 6.25 24.15
C ARG A 224 14.19 7.74 24.43
N GLN A 225 13.11 8.33 23.94
CA GLN A 225 12.81 9.75 24.09
C GLN A 225 12.09 10.08 25.41
N GLY A 226 11.77 9.06 26.22
CA GLY A 226 11.05 9.18 27.48
C GLY A 226 9.78 8.34 27.51
N LEU A 227 9.05 8.44 28.63
CA LEU A 227 7.77 7.76 28.81
C LEU A 227 6.77 8.27 27.76
N THR A 228 6.29 7.36 26.92
CA THR A 228 5.37 7.66 25.82
C THR A 228 4.05 6.96 26.05
N VAL A 229 2.94 7.67 25.89
CA VAL A 229 1.58 7.16 25.95
C VAL A 229 1.07 6.94 24.52
N PHE A 230 0.59 5.73 24.26
CA PHE A 230 0.10 5.29 22.95
C PHE A 230 -1.43 5.31 22.96
N PHE A 231 -2.02 6.06 22.04
CA PHE A 231 -3.45 6.13 21.83
C PHE A 231 -3.82 5.45 20.51
N PRO A 232 -4.82 4.55 20.49
CA PRO A 232 -5.18 3.80 19.31
C PRO A 232 -5.95 4.70 18.34
N LEU A 233 -5.58 4.64 17.06
CA LEU A 233 -6.27 5.36 15.98
C LEU A 233 -7.17 4.42 15.17
N ALA A 234 -6.65 3.24 14.84
CA ALA A 234 -7.35 2.26 14.03
C ALA A 234 -6.74 0.87 14.24
N ARG A 235 -7.54 -0.16 13.97
CA ARG A 235 -7.10 -1.56 13.94
C ARG A 235 -7.56 -2.20 12.65
N ASP A 236 -6.65 -2.80 11.89
CA ASP A 236 -7.02 -3.63 10.76
C ASP A 236 -7.53 -4.99 11.28
N PRO A 237 -8.79 -5.37 11.00
CA PRO A 237 -9.37 -6.59 11.54
C PRO A 237 -8.82 -7.86 10.88
N TRP A 238 -8.14 -7.75 9.73
CA TRP A 238 -7.63 -8.89 8.97
C TRP A 238 -6.15 -9.15 9.25
N THR A 239 -5.33 -8.09 9.30
CA THR A 239 -3.91 -8.22 9.66
C THR A 239 -3.71 -8.22 11.18
N GLY A 240 -4.69 -7.74 11.93
CA GLY A 240 -4.60 -7.56 13.38
C GLY A 240 -3.71 -6.39 13.80
N VAL A 241 -3.13 -5.66 12.84
CA VAL A 241 -2.24 -4.53 13.11
C VAL A 241 -3.03 -3.36 13.67
N THR A 242 -2.47 -2.75 14.71
CA THR A 242 -3.03 -1.59 15.39
C THR A 242 -2.14 -0.38 15.14
N ARG A 243 -2.75 0.73 14.76
CA ARG A 243 -2.07 2.01 14.59
C ARG A 243 -2.31 2.89 15.79
N HIS A 244 -1.25 3.45 16.33
CA HIS A 244 -1.26 4.31 17.50
C HIS A 244 -0.61 5.64 17.20
N VAL A 245 -1.09 6.70 17.83
CA VAL A 245 -0.31 7.93 18.00
C VAL A 245 0.40 7.86 19.36
N GLY A 246 1.71 8.02 19.36
CA GLY A 246 2.52 8.11 20.58
C GLY A 246 2.76 9.56 20.95
N VAL A 247 2.51 9.89 22.21
CA VAL A 247 2.71 11.23 22.77
C VAL A 247 3.51 11.11 24.06
N ARG A 248 4.52 11.96 24.25
CA ARG A 248 5.30 11.93 25.49
C ARG A 248 4.40 12.28 26.69
N ALA A 249 4.50 11.51 27.76
CA ALA A 249 3.65 11.65 28.94
C ALA A 249 3.73 13.05 29.57
N ASP A 250 4.90 13.69 29.53
CA ASP A 250 5.14 15.05 30.04
C ASP A 250 4.52 16.17 29.19
N THR A 251 4.11 15.86 27.96
CA THR A 251 3.45 16.82 27.05
C THR A 251 1.93 16.79 27.13
N VAL A 252 1.35 15.77 27.78
CA VAL A 252 -0.11 15.66 27.96
C VAL A 252 -0.50 16.39 29.24
N LEU A 253 -0.91 17.65 29.10
CA LEU A 253 -1.26 18.52 30.24
C LEU A 253 -2.34 17.93 31.16
N ASP A 254 -3.33 17.23 30.60
CA ASP A 254 -4.36 16.52 31.35
C ASP A 254 -4.68 15.17 30.69
N LEU A 255 -3.88 14.16 31.04
CA LEU A 255 -4.07 12.80 30.54
C LEU A 255 -5.43 12.23 30.94
N SER A 256 -5.92 12.55 32.14
CA SER A 256 -7.20 12.05 32.65
C SER A 256 -8.37 12.56 31.80
N ALA A 257 -8.39 13.86 31.49
CA ALA A 257 -9.41 14.45 30.64
C ALA A 257 -9.37 13.92 29.21
N CYS A 258 -8.18 13.74 28.62
CA CYS A 258 -8.08 13.19 27.26
C CYS A 258 -8.55 11.72 27.22
N LEU A 259 -8.19 10.90 28.22
CA LEU A 259 -8.73 9.54 28.34
C LEU A 259 -10.26 9.54 28.44
N ALA A 260 -10.85 10.42 29.25
CA ALA A 260 -12.30 10.53 29.39
C ALA A 260 -13.00 10.91 28.08
N ARG A 261 -12.38 11.75 27.24
CA ARG A 261 -12.89 12.10 25.90
C ARG A 261 -12.82 10.90 24.95
N CYS A 262 -11.70 10.17 24.92
CA CYS A 262 -11.59 8.94 24.15
C CYS A 262 -12.63 7.90 24.59
N ASP A 263 -12.88 7.77 25.90
CA ASP A 263 -13.91 6.89 26.46
C ASP A 263 -15.33 7.31 26.00
N ALA A 264 -15.54 8.60 25.73
CA ALA A 264 -16.77 9.15 25.15
C ALA A 264 -16.89 8.99 23.62
N GLY A 265 -15.86 8.43 22.97
CA GLY A 265 -15.82 8.19 21.53
C GLY A 265 -15.15 9.29 20.70
N ASP A 266 -14.58 10.32 21.33
CA ASP A 266 -13.79 11.33 20.61
C ASP A 266 -12.52 10.69 20.03
N SER A 267 -12.06 11.21 18.89
CA SER A 267 -10.76 10.81 18.36
C SER A 267 -9.64 11.32 19.28
N PRO A 268 -8.60 10.51 19.56
CA PRO A 268 -7.41 11.01 20.27
C PRO A 268 -6.81 12.25 19.60
N LEU A 269 -6.99 12.38 18.28
CA LEU A 269 -6.52 13.49 17.47
C LEU A 269 -7.17 14.85 17.84
N ASP A 270 -8.29 14.81 18.57
CA ASP A 270 -9.05 15.99 19.01
C ASP A 270 -8.68 16.47 20.41
N CYS A 271 -8.04 15.63 21.24
CA CYS A 271 -7.63 15.98 22.61
C CYS A 271 -6.12 16.05 22.82
N LEU A 272 -5.32 15.42 21.94
CA LEU A 272 -3.87 15.43 22.07
C LEU A 272 -3.26 16.78 21.65
N PRO A 273 -2.05 17.12 22.15
CA PRO A 273 -1.37 18.37 21.83
C PRO A 273 -1.30 18.62 20.31
N GLN A 274 -1.70 19.82 19.91
CA GLN A 274 -1.81 20.21 18.50
C GLN A 274 -0.49 20.72 17.89
N THR A 275 0.56 20.87 18.71
CA THR A 275 1.82 21.48 18.30
C THR A 275 2.86 20.41 17.98
N GLY A 276 3.36 20.42 16.75
CA GLY A 276 4.48 19.59 16.30
C GLY A 276 4.08 18.38 15.45
N ALA A 277 5.09 17.62 15.05
CA ALA A 277 4.91 16.38 14.29
C ALA A 277 4.47 15.25 15.22
N TRP A 278 3.48 14.48 14.79
CA TRP A 278 3.03 13.28 15.50
C TRP A 278 3.94 12.10 15.20
N GLN A 279 4.14 11.26 16.20
CA GLN A 279 4.75 9.95 16.04
C GLN A 279 3.65 8.90 15.96
N VAL A 280 3.62 8.16 14.86
CA VAL A 280 2.64 7.13 14.57
C VAL A 280 3.32 5.78 14.57
N PHE A 281 2.76 4.82 15.27
CA PHE A 281 3.32 3.50 15.45
C PHE A 281 2.35 2.45 14.95
N GLU A 282 2.87 1.44 14.26
CA GLU A 282 2.09 0.27 13.87
C GLU A 282 2.62 -0.91 14.63
N ILE A 283 1.72 -1.55 15.39
CA ILE A 283 2.05 -2.63 16.30
C ILE A 283 1.26 -3.86 15.86
N GLY A 284 1.97 -4.97 15.66
CA GLY A 284 1.40 -6.26 15.32
C GLY A 284 0.48 -6.80 16.42
N HIS A 285 -0.33 -7.78 16.07
CA HIS A 285 -1.23 -8.43 17.03
C HIS A 285 -0.48 -9.14 18.19
N ASP A 286 0.79 -9.47 17.97
CA ASP A 286 1.72 -10.06 18.92
C ASP A 286 2.47 -9.03 19.77
N GLY A 287 2.16 -7.73 19.60
CA GLY A 287 2.81 -6.63 20.29
C GLY A 287 4.15 -6.20 19.68
N GLN A 288 4.59 -6.80 18.57
CA GLN A 288 5.83 -6.40 17.91
C GLN A 288 5.65 -5.08 17.15
N PRO A 289 6.57 -4.11 17.30
CA PRO A 289 6.54 -2.91 16.47
C PRO A 289 6.87 -3.27 15.01
N LEU A 290 5.99 -2.90 14.10
CA LEU A 290 6.20 -3.07 12.65
C LEU A 290 6.85 -1.82 12.04
N SER A 291 6.41 -0.65 12.49
CA SER A 291 6.89 0.64 11.97
C SER A 291 6.64 1.79 12.93
N ALA A 292 7.43 2.84 12.75
CA ALA A 292 7.23 4.14 13.36
C ALA A 292 7.36 5.21 12.27
N TRP A 293 6.53 6.23 12.36
CA TRP A 293 6.41 7.29 11.38
C TRP A 293 6.32 8.63 12.07
N ARG A 294 6.85 9.65 11.42
CA ARG A 294 6.71 11.03 11.82
C ARG A 294 5.97 11.77 10.73
N THR A 295 4.90 12.47 11.09
CA THR A 295 4.10 13.24 10.14
C THR A 295 3.67 14.55 10.76
N ASP A 296 3.61 15.62 9.95
CA ASP A 296 3.02 16.87 10.39
C ASP A 296 1.49 16.70 10.46
N ARG A 297 0.90 17.10 11.60
CA ARG A 297 -0.55 16.99 11.80
C ARG A 297 -1.34 17.74 10.73
N ARG A 298 -0.89 18.91 10.28
CA ARG A 298 -1.61 19.71 9.27
C ARG A 298 -1.58 19.01 7.92
N GLU A 299 -0.44 18.45 7.54
CA GLU A 299 -0.31 17.68 6.30
C GLU A 299 -1.19 16.43 6.34
N TRP A 300 -1.23 15.73 7.48
CA TRP A 300 -2.11 14.57 7.65
C TRP A 300 -3.59 14.96 7.60
N LEU A 301 -4.03 15.96 8.38
CA LEU A 301 -5.44 16.36 8.41
C LEU A 301 -5.92 16.98 7.08
N ALA A 302 -5.07 17.72 6.37
CA ALA A 302 -5.38 18.22 5.03
C ALA A 302 -5.62 17.07 4.05
N ALA A 303 -4.80 16.02 4.13
CA ALA A 303 -4.98 14.82 3.33
C ALA A 303 -6.28 14.06 3.69
N VAL A 304 -6.66 13.98 4.97
CA VAL A 304 -7.91 13.31 5.37
C VAL A 304 -9.14 14.13 4.94
N GLY A 305 -9.08 15.46 4.98
CA GLY A 305 -10.19 16.35 4.60
C GLY A 305 -10.56 16.31 3.12
N GLU A 306 -9.60 16.07 2.23
CA GLU A 306 -9.86 15.92 0.78
C GLU A 306 -10.51 14.58 0.41
N GLY A 307 -10.39 13.55 1.26
CA GLY A 307 -10.96 12.22 1.02
C GLY A 307 -12.44 12.06 1.40
N ALA A 308 -13.00 12.99 2.18
CA ALA A 308 -14.39 12.93 2.63
C ALA A 308 -15.39 13.60 1.66
N ALA A 309 -14.90 14.25 0.60
CA ALA A 309 -15.69 15.02 -0.37
C ALA A 309 -15.77 14.39 -1.78
N GLY A 310 -15.30 13.14 -1.96
CA GLY A 310 -15.27 12.43 -3.24
C GLY A 310 -16.16 11.19 -3.27
#